data_AF-A0A955P3J7-F1
#
_entry.id   AF-A0A955P3J7-F1
#
_cell.length_a   1.000
_cell.length_b   1.000
_cell.length_c   1.000
_cell.angle_alpha   90.00
_cell.angle_beta   90.00
_cell.angle_gamma   90.00
#
_symmetry.space_group_name_H-M   'P 1'
#
loop_
_entity.id
_entity.type
_entity.pdbx_description
1 polymer ?
#
loop_
_entity_poly.entity_id
_entity_poly.type
_entity_poly.pdbx_seq_one_letter_code
_entity_poly.pdbx_strand_id
1 'polypeptide(L)' 'MSKPRIRVINGTCLDVAEELRDWVECQGFEFVANREIDPFNLEEIIPGSEGFDGIIGPFYTPVIPRYFESLPDLK' A
#
# COMPACT_ATOMS: atom_id res chain seq x y z
N MET A 1 8.34 -19.45 -2.52
CA MET A 1 7.76 -18.18 -3.00
C MET A 1 7.45 -17.34 -1.77
N SER A 2 7.84 -16.08 -1.73
CA SER A 2 7.46 -15.14 -0.67
C SER A 2 5.95 -14.89 -0.73
N LYS A 3 5.33 -14.56 0.41
CA LYS A 3 3.92 -14.16 0.45
C LYS A 3 3.76 -12.82 -0.29
N PRO A 4 2.69 -12.63 -1.09
CA PRO A 4 2.42 -11.34 -1.71
C PRO A 4 2.15 -10.27 -0.66
N ARG A 5 2.66 -9.05 -0.85
CA ARG A 5 2.67 -7.99 0.16
C ARG A 5 1.76 -6.85 -0.27
N ILE A 6 0.82 -6.47 0.59
CA ILE A 6 -0.10 -5.35 0.35
C ILE A 6 0.23 -4.22 1.32
N ARG A 7 0.41 -3.02 0.79
CA ARG A 7 0.63 -1.81 1.57
C ARG A 7 -0.65 -1.00 1.67
N VAL A 8 -0.96 -0.50 2.86
CA VAL A 8 -2.03 0.50 3.05
C VAL A 8 -1.41 1.86 3.35
N ILE A 9 -1.71 2.84 2.49
CA ILE A 9 -1.28 4.24 2.60
C ILE A 9 -2.47 5.11 2.97
N ASN A 10 -2.91 5.03 4.23
CA ASN A 10 -4.13 5.73 4.65
C ASN A 10 -3.92 6.46 5.98
N GLY A 11 -3.88 7.79 5.94
CA GLY A 11 -3.79 8.63 7.13
C GLY A 11 -5.10 8.76 7.91
N THR A 12 -6.27 8.48 7.32
CA THR A 12 -7.58 8.78 7.91
C THR A 12 -8.42 7.56 8.28
N CYS A 13 -8.18 6.40 7.67
CA CYS A 13 -8.93 5.16 7.95
C CYS A 13 -8.04 3.96 8.27
N LEU A 14 -6.84 4.18 8.82
CA LEU A 14 -5.93 3.07 9.17
C LEU A 14 -6.62 2.07 10.14
N ASP A 15 -7.45 2.55 11.06
CA ASP A 15 -8.13 1.70 12.04
C ASP A 15 -9.06 0.68 11.36
N VAL A 16 -9.78 1.11 10.31
CA VAL A 16 -10.61 0.22 9.48
C VAL A 16 -9.74 -0.74 8.67
N ALA A 17 -8.59 -0.29 8.18
CA ALA A 17 -7.66 -1.15 7.46
C ALA A 17 -7.06 -2.23 8.36
N GLU A 18 -6.76 -1.90 9.62
CA GLU A 18 -6.26 -2.85 10.62
C GLU A 18 -7.32 -3.91 10.99
N GLU A 19 -8.62 -3.57 10.98
CA GLU A 19 -9.70 -4.55 11.15
C GLU A 19 -9.71 -5.63 10.04
N LEU A 20 -9.13 -5.33 8.87
CA LEU A 20 -9.04 -6.26 7.75
C LEU A 20 -7.78 -7.14 7.79
N ARG A 21 -6.79 -6.84 8.67
CA ARG A 21 -5.49 -7.52 8.71
C ARG A 21 -5.64 -9.04 8.80
N ASP A 22 -6.37 -9.53 9.79
CA ASP A 22 -6.53 -10.98 10.02
C ASP A 22 -7.14 -11.68 8.79
N TRP A 23 -8.11 -11.04 8.14
CA TRP A 23 -8.73 -11.57 6.94
C TRP A 23 -7.75 -11.61 5.78
N VAL A 24 -6.99 -10.54 5.54
CA VAL A 24 -5.98 -10.44 4.46
C VAL A 24 -4.85 -11.45 4.68
N GLU A 25 -4.34 -11.56 5.90
CA GLU A 25 -3.26 -12.50 6.25
C GLU A 25 -3.73 -13.97 6.16
N CYS A 26 -5.00 -14.24 6.48
CA CYS A 26 -5.64 -15.55 6.26
C CYS A 26 -5.73 -15.93 4.77
N GLN A 27 -5.82 -14.94 3.86
CA GLN A 27 -5.74 -15.18 2.41
C GLN A 27 -4.31 -15.44 1.92
N GLY A 28 -3.30 -15.37 2.80
CA GLY A 28 -1.90 -15.65 2.49
C GLY A 28 -1.07 -14.42 2.09
N PHE A 29 -1.61 -13.21 2.25
CA PHE A 29 -0.88 -11.96 2.02
C PHE A 29 -0.13 -11.52 3.28
N GLU A 30 0.87 -10.67 3.11
CA GLU A 30 1.47 -9.85 4.18
C GLU A 30 0.83 -8.47 4.15
N PHE A 31 0.33 -8.01 5.29
CA PHE A 31 -0.35 -6.72 5.41
C PHE A 31 0.53 -5.69 6.13
N VAL A 32 0.87 -4.60 5.44
CA VAL A 32 1.70 -3.51 5.99
C VAL A 32 0.93 -2.19 5.92
N ALA A 33 0.52 -1.68 7.08
CA ALA A 33 -0.18 -0.40 7.18
C ALA A 33 0.79 0.66 7.69
N ASN A 34 0.85 1.82 7.04
CA ASN A 34 1.67 2.95 7.48
C ASN A 34 0.79 4.18 7.76
N ARG A 35 0.85 4.66 9.00
CA ARG A 35 0.06 5.78 9.52
C ARG A 35 0.61 7.16 9.11
N GLU A 36 1.90 7.22 8.78
CA GLU A 36 2.66 8.47 8.65
C GLU A 36 2.86 8.94 7.21
N ILE A 37 2.26 8.26 6.23
CA ILE A 37 2.41 8.62 4.82
C ILE A 37 1.32 9.60 4.42
N ASP A 38 1.72 10.78 3.95
CA ASP A 38 0.79 11.70 3.30
C ASP A 38 0.31 11.08 1.98
N PRO A 39 -1.00 10.80 1.81
CA PRO A 39 -1.55 10.24 0.58
C PRO A 39 -1.39 11.15 -0.65
N PHE A 40 -0.98 12.41 -0.47
CA PHE A 40 -0.64 13.34 -1.55
C PHE A 40 0.86 13.38 -1.87
N ASN A 41 1.72 12.87 -0.97
CA ASN A 41 3.16 12.88 -1.17
C ASN A 41 3.64 11.60 -1.87
N LEU A 42 3.55 11.59 -3.21
CA LEU A 42 4.01 10.45 -4.01
C LEU A 42 5.50 10.15 -3.84
N GLU A 43 6.32 11.14 -3.48
CA GLU A 43 7.76 10.94 -3.25
C GLU A 43 8.04 10.11 -1.98
N GLU A 44 7.10 10.05 -1.04
CA GLU A 44 7.15 9.14 0.13
C GLU A 44 6.51 7.78 -0.18
N ILE A 45 5.43 7.79 -0.96
CA ILE A 45 4.68 6.57 -1.30
C ILE A 45 5.54 5.63 -2.12
N ILE A 46 6.19 6.10 -3.19
CA ILE A 46 6.86 5.25 -4.16
C ILE A 46 8.05 4.48 -3.56
N PRO A 47 9.06 5.13 -2.94
CA PRO A 47 10.21 4.40 -2.39
C PRO A 47 9.80 3.39 -1.31
N GLY A 48 8.82 3.74 -0.48
CA GLY A 48 8.34 2.82 0.54
C GLY A 48 7.47 1.66 0.01
N SER A 49 7.11 1.69 -1.28
CA SER A 49 6.28 0.66 -1.93
C SER A 49 7.11 -0.30 -2.78
N GLU A 50 8.45 -0.18 -2.77
CA GLU A 50 9.32 -1.18 -3.39
C GLU A 50 9.12 -2.56 -2.75
N GLY A 51 8.96 -3.59 -3.60
CA GLY A 51 8.71 -4.97 -3.17
C GLY A 51 7.32 -5.24 -2.61
N PHE A 52 6.34 -4.37 -2.87
CA PHE A 52 4.92 -4.63 -2.63
C PHE A 52 4.20 -5.01 -3.92
N ASP A 53 3.27 -5.95 -3.82
CA ASP A 53 2.43 -6.41 -4.93
C ASP A 53 1.21 -5.50 -5.16
N GLY A 54 0.82 -4.73 -4.15
CA GLY A 54 -0.37 -3.88 -4.21
C GLY A 54 -0.34 -2.74 -3.19
N ILE A 55 -1.01 -1.65 -3.53
CA ILE A 55 -1.18 -0.48 -2.67
C ILE A 55 -2.68 -0.18 -2.53
N ILE A 56 -3.15 -0.03 -1.29
CA ILE A 56 -4.48 0.44 -0.96
C ILE A 56 -4.35 1.86 -0.41
N GLY A 57 -4.91 2.83 -1.12
CA GLY A 57 -4.92 4.23 -0.70
C GLY A 57 -6.32 4.83 -0.74
N PRO A 58 -6.52 6.02 -0.14
CA PRO A 58 -7.73 6.81 -0.34
C PRO A 58 -8.01 7.07 -1.82
N PHE A 59 -9.29 7.22 -2.17
CA PHE A 59 -9.70 7.48 -3.56
C PHE A 59 -9.09 8.74 -4.18
N TYR A 60 -8.65 9.68 -3.34
CA TYR A 60 -8.03 10.94 -3.73
C TYR A 60 -6.50 10.87 -3.86
N THR A 61 -5.88 9.71 -3.59
CA THR A 61 -4.46 9.51 -3.82
C THR A 61 -4.16 9.63 -5.33
N PRO A 62 -3.28 10.56 -5.75
CA PRO A 62 -3.02 10.76 -7.16
C PRO A 62 -2.37 9.53 -7.80
N VAL A 63 -2.96 9.00 -8.87
CA VAL A 63 -2.33 7.94 -9.69
C VAL A 63 -1.67 8.58 -10.90
N ILE A 64 -0.38 8.88 -10.78
CA ILE A 64 0.41 9.50 -11.86
C ILE A 64 1.34 8.42 -12.46
N PRO A 65 1.12 7.97 -13.72
CA PRO A 65 1.80 6.79 -14.29
C PRO A 65 3.31 6.73 -14.13
N ARG A 66 4.02 7.86 -14.34
CA ARG A 66 5.50 7.95 -14.24
C ARG A 66 6.07 7.45 -12.90
N TYR A 67 5.28 7.51 -11.83
CA TYR A 67 5.70 7.12 -10.49
C TYR A 67 5.53 5.62 -10.23
N PHE A 68 4.67 4.95 -10.99
CA PHE A 68 4.42 3.51 -10.88
C PHE A 68 5.24 2.69 -11.87
N GLU A 69 5.75 3.32 -12.94
CA GLU A 69 6.72 2.71 -13.86
C GLU A 69 8.01 2.23 -13.15
N SER A 70 8.35 2.83 -12.00
CA SER A 70 9.48 2.41 -11.17
C SER A 70 9.16 1.30 -10.16
N LEU A 71 7.92 0.78 -10.12
CA LEU A 71 7.47 -0.28 -9.23
C LEU A 71 7.11 -1.53 -10.04
N PRO A 72 8.09 -2.32 -10.50
CA PRO A 72 7.86 -3.41 -11.45
C PRO A 72 7.05 -4.58 -10.87
N ASP A 73 7.02 -4.71 -9.54
CA ASP A 73 6.29 -5.77 -8.83
C ASP A 73 4.83 -5.39 -8.54
N LEU A 74 4.49 -4.10 -8.64
CA LEU A 74 3.16 -3.59 -8.37
C LEU A 74 2.19 -3.98 -9.49
N LYS A 75 1.05 -4.56 -9.12
CA LYS A 75 0.04 -5.09 -10.06
C LYS A 75 -1.19 -4.20 -10.20
#